data_AF-A0A8C3T896-F1
#
_entry.id   AF-A0A8C3T896-F1
#
_cell.length_a   1.000
_cell.length_b   1.000
_cell.length_c   1.000
_cell.angle_alpha   90.00
_cell.angle_beta   90.00
_cell.angle_gamma   90.00
#
_symmetry.space_group_name_H-M   'P 1'
#
loop_
_entity.id
_entity.type
_entity.pdbx_description
1 polymer ?
#
loop_
_entity_poly.entity_id
_entity_poly.type
_entity_poly.pdbx_seq_one_letter_code
_entity_poly.pdbx_strand_id
1 'polypeptide(L)'
;MENVHGLTSVFPPQASSDSEPETERVGGDVTQPRTEELLDFLQPGKEMAAASGSAEGYYDTLQALKMKNRQYLLELGMLYQDTLETCYFPSAHDLPGNPHLGPNGAASAWVSTITIPQPFKMTLREARKKPQLMKSRASLELEKQRDKRQSQEEAECQKQFRAQPVPAHVYLPLYQEIMEQNEIRREAATQRRKELLLSTQRPFSFLEKEDKKKEAIRHKVLAALAPVEISKPKGSKTVPKSIYTPVLGDKLKEAELYRKIRIQMRAKDLLENSLAPINPNRQREPQSRIATKTTQEKLSFLQDDFSFKPRINPAVPDFERLYWAFQREAIRIREVKEPTRNQPFKLRTSNLHCRERQANEQKMKQPSKAPVQRSRSLTGLSSLSSNTLPVHITDASRKRESAIRYSQEDKKSRENEGIHWMEIQRKKCQAMHKSMSSRAKAMDPHKSLEETHKEKLKQNWSNDRKRTKEYKKELEEIQIRVKNRPYLFEEVTKAPAYQARAQGF
;
A
#
# COMPACT_ATOMS: atom_id res chain seq x y z
N MET A 1 -19.85 -30.42 -51.36
CA MET A 1 -19.12 -29.52 -52.28
C MET A 1 -19.10 -28.14 -51.64
N GLU A 2 -17.88 -27.61 -51.56
CA GLU A 2 -17.48 -26.21 -51.37
C GLU A 2 -17.83 -25.44 -50.08
N ASN A 3 -16.77 -25.32 -49.27
CA ASN A 3 -16.48 -24.23 -48.33
C ASN A 3 -16.34 -22.90 -49.09
N VAL A 4 -16.84 -21.78 -48.52
CA VAL A 4 -16.15 -20.49 -48.60
C VAL A 4 -16.34 -19.70 -47.28
N HIS A 5 -15.24 -19.10 -46.86
CA HIS A 5 -14.93 -18.45 -45.60
C HIS A 5 -15.65 -17.12 -45.33
N GLY A 6 -15.88 -16.84 -44.04
CA GLY A 6 -16.11 -15.49 -43.50
C GLY A 6 -15.23 -15.27 -42.28
N LEU A 7 -14.06 -14.66 -42.49
CA LEU A 7 -13.02 -14.34 -41.51
C LEU A 7 -13.56 -13.42 -40.40
N THR A 8 -13.57 -13.89 -39.16
CA THR A 8 -13.69 -13.03 -37.97
C THR A 8 -12.30 -12.47 -37.65
N SER A 9 -12.03 -11.28 -38.17
CA SER A 9 -10.90 -10.45 -37.75
C SER A 9 -11.11 -10.07 -36.28
N VAL A 10 -10.37 -10.74 -35.39
CA VAL A 10 -10.23 -10.33 -33.98
C VAL A 10 -9.25 -9.16 -33.98
N PHE A 11 -9.78 -7.95 -33.89
CA PHE A 11 -8.95 -6.77 -33.64
C PHE A 11 -8.21 -6.93 -32.30
N PRO A 12 -6.89 -6.70 -32.24
CA PRO A 12 -6.18 -6.61 -30.98
C PRO A 12 -6.66 -5.36 -30.24
N PRO A 13 -6.79 -5.38 -28.90
CA PRO A 13 -7.05 -4.16 -28.16
C PRO A 13 -5.86 -3.22 -28.33
N GLN A 14 -6.11 -2.05 -28.94
CA GLN A 14 -5.13 -0.98 -29.00
C GLN A 14 -4.83 -0.49 -27.58
N ALA A 15 -3.56 -0.51 -27.21
CA ALA A 15 -3.05 0.17 -26.05
C ALA A 15 -3.16 1.68 -26.31
N SER A 16 -4.03 2.37 -25.58
CA SER A 16 -4.02 3.83 -25.53
C SER A 16 -2.81 4.26 -24.70
N SER A 17 -1.72 4.53 -25.40
CA SER A 17 -0.64 5.38 -24.95
C SER A 17 -0.89 6.75 -25.55
N ASP A 18 -1.07 7.78 -24.71
CA ASP A 18 -0.80 9.16 -25.11
C ASP A 18 -0.41 9.98 -23.87
N SER A 19 0.87 10.32 -23.85
CA SER A 19 1.49 11.40 -23.09
C SER A 19 2.82 11.66 -23.78
N GLU A 20 2.80 12.39 -24.90
CA GLU A 20 3.99 13.12 -25.35
C GLU A 20 4.12 14.41 -24.53
N PRO A 21 5.34 14.76 -24.09
CA PRO A 21 5.73 16.15 -23.92
C PRO A 21 6.61 16.60 -25.09
N GLU A 22 6.26 17.75 -25.65
CA GLU A 22 7.02 18.48 -26.65
C GLU A 22 8.47 18.73 -26.22
N THR A 23 9.38 18.59 -27.17
CA THR A 23 10.82 18.78 -26.99
C THR A 23 11.23 20.17 -27.49
N GLU A 24 11.76 21.03 -26.62
CA GLU A 24 12.72 22.05 -27.02
C GLU A 24 14.10 21.68 -26.47
N ARG A 25 15.08 21.59 -27.39
CA ARG A 25 16.47 21.22 -27.13
C ARG A 25 17.28 22.47 -26.77
N VAL A 26 18.05 22.42 -25.68
CA VAL A 26 19.39 23.05 -25.60
C VAL A 26 20.29 22.22 -24.67
N GLY A 27 21.45 21.81 -25.19
CA GLY A 27 22.73 21.67 -24.48
C GLY A 27 22.89 20.54 -23.44
N GLY A 28 23.64 19.50 -23.80
CA GLY A 28 23.89 18.33 -22.96
C GLY A 28 24.83 18.56 -21.76
N ASP A 29 24.52 17.87 -20.67
CA ASP A 29 25.45 17.09 -19.87
C ASP A 29 24.62 16.05 -19.06
N VAL A 30 25.01 14.78 -19.13
CA VAL A 30 24.18 13.66 -18.66
C VAL A 30 24.38 13.48 -17.16
N THR A 31 23.37 13.85 -16.36
CA THR A 31 23.30 13.51 -14.93
C THR A 31 22.17 12.50 -14.70
N GLN A 32 22.53 11.26 -14.35
CA GLN A 32 21.61 10.19 -13.97
C GLN A 32 20.99 10.45 -12.58
N PRO A 33 19.67 10.31 -12.38
CA PRO A 33 19.09 10.29 -11.05
C PRO A 33 19.24 8.90 -10.42
N ARG A 34 19.72 8.88 -9.16
CA ARG A 34 19.81 7.72 -8.27
C ARG A 34 18.44 7.04 -8.11
N THR A 35 18.23 5.93 -8.80
CA THR A 35 17.06 5.05 -8.64
C THR A 35 17.47 3.57 -8.59
N GLU A 36 18.56 3.23 -7.91
CA GLU A 36 19.04 1.84 -7.86
C GLU A 36 18.81 1.11 -6.51
N GLU A 37 18.30 1.77 -5.47
CA GLU A 37 18.13 1.10 -4.15
C GLU A 37 16.72 0.52 -3.88
N LEU A 38 15.76 0.68 -4.79
CA LEU A 38 14.39 0.15 -4.60
C LEU A 38 13.99 -0.93 -5.61
N LEU A 39 14.89 -1.33 -6.51
CA LEU A 39 14.63 -2.39 -7.50
C LEU A 39 15.10 -3.79 -7.06
N ASP A 40 15.81 -3.87 -5.93
CA ASP A 40 16.32 -5.14 -5.38
C ASP A 40 15.27 -5.94 -4.59
N PHE A 41 14.13 -5.31 -4.25
CA PHE A 41 13.01 -5.93 -3.53
C PHE A 41 12.00 -6.68 -4.43
N LEU A 42 12.16 -6.61 -5.75
CA LEU A 42 11.21 -7.19 -6.71
C LEU A 42 11.74 -8.37 -7.51
N GLN A 43 12.91 -8.94 -7.17
CA GLN A 43 13.31 -10.25 -7.69
C GLN A 43 12.74 -11.39 -6.81
N PRO A 44 11.83 -12.24 -7.32
CA PRO A 44 11.51 -13.51 -6.69
C PRO A 44 12.62 -14.50 -7.05
N GLY A 45 13.63 -14.59 -6.19
CA GLY A 45 14.80 -15.42 -6.41
C GLY A 45 15.50 -15.85 -5.11
N LYS A 46 14.74 -16.06 -4.03
CA LYS A 46 15.13 -16.88 -2.86
C LYS A 46 13.94 -16.99 -1.92
N GLU A 47 13.05 -17.93 -2.22
CA GLU A 47 12.23 -18.50 -1.16
C GLU A 47 13.19 -19.16 -0.16
N MET A 48 13.20 -18.61 1.05
CA MET A 48 13.60 -19.30 2.26
C MET A 48 12.71 -20.55 2.36
N ALA A 49 13.22 -21.68 1.88
CA ALA A 49 12.59 -22.97 2.09
C ALA A 49 12.47 -23.21 3.59
N ALA A 50 11.25 -23.08 4.11
CA ALA A 50 10.88 -23.68 5.37
C ALA A 50 11.15 -25.17 5.25
N ALA A 51 12.22 -25.60 5.93
CA ALA A 51 12.70 -26.95 5.96
C ALA A 51 11.58 -27.89 6.40
N SER A 52 11.22 -28.82 5.52
CA SER A 52 10.50 -30.03 5.89
C SER A 52 11.43 -31.22 5.67
N GLY A 53 12.00 -31.71 6.77
CA GLY A 53 12.37 -33.12 6.98
C GLY A 53 13.48 -33.73 6.13
N SER A 54 14.74 -33.38 6.38
CA SER A 54 15.84 -34.36 6.40
C SER A 54 16.82 -33.96 7.50
N ALA A 55 17.13 -34.88 8.42
CA ALA A 55 18.04 -34.65 9.54
C ALA A 55 19.47 -34.27 9.09
N GLU A 56 19.81 -34.47 7.82
CA GLU A 56 21.11 -34.10 7.24
C GLU A 56 21.29 -32.58 7.11
N GLY A 57 20.23 -31.83 6.76
CA GLY A 57 20.33 -30.37 6.58
C GLY A 57 20.51 -29.60 7.89
N TYR A 58 20.08 -30.16 9.02
CA TYR A 58 20.27 -29.55 10.35
C TYR A 58 21.75 -29.59 10.77
N TYR A 59 22.44 -30.70 10.51
CA TYR A 59 23.87 -30.80 10.83
C TYR A 59 24.71 -29.91 9.93
N ASP A 60 24.38 -29.79 8.64
CA ASP A 60 25.09 -28.89 7.72
C ASP A 60 24.91 -27.41 8.08
N THR A 61 23.69 -27.03 8.50
CA THR A 61 23.44 -25.66 8.98
C THR A 61 24.15 -25.38 10.31
N LEU A 62 24.23 -26.36 11.20
CA LEU A 62 25.00 -26.25 12.45
C LEU A 62 26.51 -26.17 12.18
N GLN A 63 27.03 -26.94 11.22
CA GLN A 63 28.42 -26.92 10.77
C GLN A 63 28.76 -25.56 10.14
N ALA A 64 27.88 -25.03 9.30
CA ALA A 64 28.04 -23.71 8.69
C ALA A 64 28.02 -22.59 9.74
N LEU A 65 27.13 -22.68 10.74
CA LEU A 65 27.08 -21.72 11.85
C LEU A 65 28.33 -21.80 12.73
N LYS A 66 28.84 -23.00 12.99
CA LYS A 66 30.11 -23.22 13.70
C LYS A 66 31.29 -22.61 12.96
N MET A 67 31.35 -22.75 11.63
CA MET A 67 32.40 -22.15 10.80
C MET A 67 32.30 -20.62 10.76
N LYS A 68 31.08 -20.07 10.69
CA LYS A 68 30.83 -18.62 10.78
C LYS A 68 31.21 -18.04 12.15
N ASN A 69 30.83 -18.69 13.24
CA ASN A 69 31.22 -18.26 14.59
C ASN A 69 32.74 -18.32 14.78
N ARG A 70 33.41 -19.33 14.21
CA ARG A 70 34.88 -19.39 14.21
C ARG A 70 35.51 -18.24 13.44
N GLN A 71 34.97 -17.88 12.28
CA GLN A 71 35.44 -16.72 11.50
C GLN A 71 35.19 -15.40 12.25
N TYR A 72 34.01 -15.23 12.85
CA TYR A 72 33.69 -14.04 13.64
C TYR A 72 34.62 -13.87 14.85
N LEU A 73 34.98 -14.96 15.53
CA LEU A 73 35.95 -14.92 16.63
C LEU A 73 37.37 -14.58 16.15
N LEU A 74 37.76 -15.00 14.94
CA LEU A 74 39.04 -14.63 14.34
C LEU A 74 39.07 -13.16 13.90
N GLU A 75 37.98 -12.64 13.32
CA GLU A 75 37.83 -11.22 12.98
C GLU A 75 37.81 -10.34 14.22
N LEU A 76 37.10 -10.75 15.27
CA LEU A 76 37.17 -10.07 16.56
C LEU A 76 38.58 -10.10 17.14
N GLY A 77 39.28 -11.25 17.08
CA GLY A 77 40.67 -11.36 17.51
C GLY A 77 41.61 -10.42 16.76
N MET A 78 41.47 -10.35 15.43
CA MET A 78 42.19 -9.41 14.57
C MET A 78 41.89 -7.96 14.94
N LEU A 79 40.61 -7.61 15.12
CA LEU A 79 40.20 -6.25 15.49
C LEU A 79 40.75 -5.86 16.86
N TYR A 80 40.67 -6.77 17.85
CA TYR A 80 41.23 -6.54 19.18
C TYR A 80 42.76 -6.41 19.12
N GLN A 81 43.44 -7.20 18.30
CA GLN A 81 44.88 -7.10 18.11
C GLN A 81 45.28 -5.78 17.42
N ASP A 82 44.55 -5.36 16.39
CA ASP A 82 44.72 -4.04 15.77
C ASP A 82 44.45 -2.92 16.78
N THR A 83 43.43 -3.02 17.64
CA THR A 83 43.21 -2.01 18.70
C THR A 83 44.30 -2.00 19.77
N LEU A 84 44.93 -3.13 20.05
CA LEU A 84 46.06 -3.22 20.98
C LEU A 84 47.34 -2.67 20.33
N GLU A 85 47.56 -2.88 19.04
CA GLU A 85 48.66 -2.27 18.27
C GLU A 85 48.46 -0.76 18.07
N THR A 86 47.21 -0.31 17.91
CA THR A 86 46.85 1.13 17.75
C THR A 86 46.94 1.91 19.07
N CYS A 87 46.84 1.23 20.22
CA CYS A 87 46.97 1.85 21.55
C CYS A 87 48.43 1.93 22.07
N TYR A 88 49.43 1.45 21.32
CA TYR A 88 50.83 1.79 21.57
C TYR A 88 51.18 3.08 20.83
N PHE A 89 51.24 4.17 21.60
CA PHE A 89 51.66 5.50 21.16
C PHE A 89 52.93 5.45 20.28
N PRO A 90 52.94 6.16 19.12
CA PRO A 90 54.17 6.44 18.39
C PRO A 90 55.12 7.26 19.26
N SER A 91 56.30 6.69 19.53
CA SER A 91 57.45 7.37 20.11
C SER A 91 57.82 8.58 19.26
N ALA A 92 57.89 9.76 19.88
CA ALA A 92 58.30 11.00 19.26
C ALA A 92 59.81 11.02 18.93
N HIS A 93 60.11 11.29 17.66
CA HIS A 93 61.38 11.79 17.10
C HIS A 93 60.89 12.83 16.06
N ASP A 94 61.27 14.11 16.02
CA ASP A 94 62.56 14.77 16.20
C ASP A 94 62.36 16.27 16.57
N LEU A 95 63.28 16.85 17.36
CA LEU A 95 63.96 18.15 17.15
C LEU A 95 65.02 18.37 18.27
N PRO A 96 66.13 19.11 18.00
CA PRO A 96 67.39 19.00 18.76
C PRO A 96 67.57 20.08 19.85
N GLY A 97 68.29 19.75 20.93
CA GLY A 97 68.70 20.73 21.96
C GLY A 97 69.38 20.10 23.19
N ASN A 98 70.71 20.23 23.22
CA ASN A 98 71.76 19.73 24.14
C ASN A 98 71.63 20.13 25.65
N PRO A 99 72.56 19.75 26.56
CA PRO A 99 72.67 18.49 27.33
C PRO A 99 72.57 18.71 28.87
N HIS A 100 72.83 17.61 29.60
CA HIS A 100 73.33 17.52 30.99
C HIS A 100 72.31 17.07 32.07
N LEU A 101 72.35 15.79 32.43
CA LEU A 101 72.66 15.24 33.76
C LEU A 101 72.41 13.72 33.81
N GLY A 102 73.27 13.02 34.55
CA GLY A 102 73.44 11.57 34.56
C GLY A 102 72.38 10.76 35.31
N PRO A 103 72.60 9.43 35.42
CA PRO A 103 71.58 8.39 35.40
C PRO A 103 71.09 8.00 36.79
N ASN A 104 69.85 7.51 36.90
CA ASN A 104 69.42 6.44 37.80
C ASN A 104 67.90 6.24 37.74
N GLY A 105 67.46 4.98 37.83
CA GLY A 105 66.07 4.67 38.23
C GLY A 105 65.39 3.64 37.34
N ALA A 106 65.72 2.38 37.57
CA ALA A 106 65.03 1.23 37.02
C ALA A 106 63.52 1.26 37.32
N ALA A 107 62.71 1.06 36.28
CA ALA A 107 61.37 0.46 36.38
C ALA A 107 60.99 -0.12 35.01
N SER A 108 61.67 -1.19 34.59
CA SER A 108 61.17 -2.07 33.53
C SER A 108 59.97 -2.83 34.08
N ALA A 109 58.79 -2.21 33.98
CA ALA A 109 57.53 -2.84 34.31
C ALA A 109 57.15 -3.85 33.22
N TRP A 110 57.58 -5.10 33.41
CA TRP A 110 56.88 -6.33 33.00
C TRP A 110 56.10 -6.28 31.68
N VAL A 111 56.81 -6.17 30.56
CA VAL A 111 56.30 -6.68 29.28
C VAL A 111 57.11 -7.94 29.01
N SER A 112 56.51 -9.10 29.32
CA SER A 112 57.07 -10.39 28.93
C SER A 112 57.26 -10.37 27.41
N THR A 113 58.51 -10.36 26.95
CA THR A 113 58.84 -10.55 25.54
C THR A 113 58.30 -11.91 25.12
N ILE A 114 57.11 -11.91 24.52
CA ILE A 114 56.45 -13.10 23.99
C ILE A 114 57.36 -13.66 22.91
N THR A 115 57.93 -14.84 23.16
CA THR A 115 58.72 -15.56 22.17
C THR A 115 57.79 -16.01 21.04
N ILE A 116 57.77 -15.25 19.94
CA ILE A 116 57.05 -15.62 18.72
C ILE A 116 57.92 -16.66 18.01
N PRO A 117 57.47 -17.93 17.91
CA PRO A 117 58.27 -18.98 17.29
C PRO A 117 58.55 -18.63 15.83
N GLN A 118 59.82 -18.72 15.44
CA GLN A 118 60.23 -18.48 14.07
C GLN A 118 59.50 -19.47 13.15
N PRO A 119 58.73 -18.99 12.16
CA PRO A 119 57.96 -19.87 11.31
C PRO A 119 58.90 -20.78 10.52
N PHE A 120 58.48 -22.04 10.36
CA PHE A 120 59.25 -23.03 9.63
C PHE A 120 59.49 -22.54 8.19
N LYS A 121 60.68 -22.83 7.63
CA LYS A 121 61.05 -22.42 6.26
C LYS A 121 60.02 -22.87 5.21
N MET A 122 59.30 -23.97 5.48
CA MET A 122 58.18 -24.44 4.67
C MET A 122 56.99 -23.47 4.65
N THR A 123 56.60 -22.88 5.79
CA THR A 123 55.52 -21.89 5.88
C THR A 123 55.87 -20.61 5.13
N LEU A 124 57.13 -20.17 5.24
CA LEU A 124 57.63 -19.04 4.45
C LEU A 124 57.62 -19.35 2.94
N ARG A 125 57.96 -20.58 2.55
CA ARG A 125 57.90 -21.04 1.16
C ARG A 125 56.47 -21.05 0.62
N GLU A 126 55.50 -21.50 1.41
CA GLU A 126 54.08 -21.50 1.02
C GLU A 126 53.46 -20.10 1.02
N ALA A 127 53.80 -19.26 2.00
CA ALA A 127 53.35 -17.87 2.05
C ALA A 127 53.84 -17.06 0.84
N ARG A 128 55.07 -17.31 0.37
CA ARG A 128 55.60 -16.69 -0.86
C ARG A 128 54.99 -17.27 -2.14
N LYS A 129 54.62 -18.56 -2.16
CA LYS A 129 53.94 -19.20 -3.30
C LYS A 129 52.47 -18.83 -3.43
N LYS A 130 51.74 -18.59 -2.32
CA LYS A 130 50.30 -18.25 -2.32
C LYS A 130 49.92 -17.01 -3.16
N PRO A 131 50.60 -15.84 -3.07
CA PRO A 131 50.29 -14.69 -3.91
C PRO A 131 50.72 -14.89 -5.37
N GLN A 132 51.72 -15.75 -5.62
CA GLN A 132 52.24 -16.01 -6.96
C GLN A 132 51.42 -17.06 -7.73
N LEU A 133 50.78 -18.01 -7.03
CA LEU A 133 50.02 -19.10 -7.65
C LEU A 133 48.53 -18.79 -7.84
N MET A 134 47.99 -17.82 -7.11
CA MET A 134 46.54 -17.59 -7.08
C MET A 134 46.22 -16.09 -7.07
N LYS A 135 46.38 -15.45 -8.23
CA LYS A 135 45.36 -14.50 -8.68
C LYS A 135 44.64 -15.13 -9.86
N SER A 136 43.73 -16.06 -9.58
CA SER A 136 42.79 -16.54 -10.60
C SER A 136 42.01 -15.33 -11.13
N ARG A 137 41.64 -15.33 -12.41
CA ARG A 137 40.90 -14.22 -13.05
C ARG A 137 39.68 -13.77 -12.22
N ALA A 138 39.01 -14.72 -11.56
CA ALA A 138 37.89 -14.47 -10.66
C ALA A 138 38.29 -13.72 -9.36
N SER A 139 39.44 -14.03 -8.76
CA SER A 139 39.94 -13.31 -7.57
C SER A 139 40.32 -11.87 -7.88
N LEU A 140 40.91 -11.63 -9.07
CA LEU A 140 41.29 -10.29 -9.54
C LEU A 140 40.04 -9.46 -9.88
N GLU A 141 38.99 -10.09 -10.41
CA GLU A 141 37.70 -9.47 -10.65
C GLU A 141 37.00 -9.07 -9.34
N LEU A 142 37.07 -9.92 -8.30
CA LEU A 142 36.57 -9.59 -6.97
C LEU A 142 37.38 -8.48 -6.27
N GLU A 143 38.69 -8.43 -6.47
CA GLU A 143 39.57 -7.35 -5.98
C GLU A 143 39.19 -6.02 -6.67
N LYS A 144 39.07 -6.02 -8.00
CA LYS A 144 38.61 -4.87 -8.78
C LYS A 144 37.22 -4.37 -8.40
N GLN A 145 36.29 -5.27 -8.04
CA GLN A 145 34.97 -4.88 -7.54
C GLN A 145 35.05 -4.23 -6.15
N ARG A 146 35.95 -4.69 -5.28
CA ARG A 146 36.19 -4.07 -3.97
C ARG A 146 36.80 -2.68 -4.12
N ASP A 147 37.79 -2.53 -4.98
CA ASP A 147 38.45 -1.24 -5.22
C ASP A 147 37.46 -0.21 -5.80
N LYS A 148 36.59 -0.65 -6.72
CA LYS A 148 35.49 0.19 -7.24
C LYS A 148 34.52 0.62 -6.15
N ARG A 149 34.16 -0.29 -5.24
CA ARG A 149 33.26 0.01 -4.12
C ARG A 149 33.91 0.99 -3.15
N GLN A 150 35.17 0.77 -2.78
CA GLN A 150 35.93 1.67 -1.91
C GLN A 150 36.08 3.07 -2.55
N SER A 151 36.36 3.14 -3.84
CA SER A 151 36.42 4.42 -4.56
C SER A 151 35.08 5.17 -4.58
N GLN A 152 33.96 4.43 -4.67
CA GLN A 152 32.61 4.99 -4.56
C GLN A 152 32.33 5.47 -3.13
N GLU A 153 32.66 4.68 -2.12
CA GLU A 153 32.51 5.02 -0.70
C GLU A 153 33.34 6.27 -0.34
N GLU A 154 34.60 6.36 -0.79
CA GLU A 154 35.46 7.53 -0.59
C GLU A 154 34.91 8.78 -1.27
N ALA A 155 34.37 8.65 -2.50
CA ALA A 155 33.70 9.75 -3.19
C ALA A 155 32.41 10.18 -2.48
N GLU A 156 31.69 9.25 -1.85
CA GLU A 156 30.51 9.55 -1.04
C GLU A 156 30.87 10.19 0.31
N CYS A 157 31.98 9.79 0.94
CA CYS A 157 32.50 10.42 2.16
C CYS A 157 32.99 11.86 1.91
N GLN A 158 33.50 12.16 0.71
CA GLN A 158 33.86 13.51 0.31
C GLN A 158 32.63 14.41 0.05
N LYS A 159 31.44 13.82 -0.12
CA LYS A 159 30.20 14.58 -0.29
C LYS A 159 29.79 15.17 1.06
N GLN A 160 29.87 16.50 1.18
CA GLN A 160 29.28 17.17 2.33
C GLN A 160 27.76 17.02 2.29
N PHE A 161 27.21 16.20 3.19
CA PHE A 161 25.77 16.00 3.30
C PHE A 161 25.13 17.30 3.78
N ARG A 162 24.58 18.03 2.81
CA ARG A 162 23.68 19.16 3.06
C ARG A 162 22.27 18.71 2.69
N ALA A 163 21.29 19.11 3.49
CA ALA A 163 19.90 18.87 3.14
C ALA A 163 19.61 19.50 1.78
N GLN A 164 18.89 18.78 0.92
CA GLN A 164 18.36 19.40 -0.29
C GLN A 164 17.41 20.53 0.15
N PRO A 165 17.50 21.71 -0.48
CA PRO A 165 16.61 22.80 -0.16
C PRO A 165 15.17 22.33 -0.37
N VAL A 166 14.27 22.83 0.48
CA VAL A 166 12.86 22.47 0.38
C VAL A 166 12.36 22.81 -1.03
N PRO A 167 11.73 21.85 -1.73
CA PRO A 167 11.23 22.08 -3.08
C PRO A 167 10.35 23.33 -3.18
N ALA A 168 10.52 24.08 -4.28
CA ALA A 168 9.84 25.36 -4.48
C ALA A 168 8.31 25.28 -4.39
N HIS A 169 7.71 24.14 -4.79
CA HIS A 169 6.26 23.92 -4.75
C HIS A 169 5.67 23.96 -3.34
N VAL A 170 6.48 23.75 -2.29
CA VAL A 170 6.06 23.84 -0.89
C VAL A 170 5.79 25.29 -0.48
N TYR A 171 6.43 26.25 -1.15
CA TYR A 171 6.25 27.68 -0.90
C TYR A 171 5.13 28.32 -1.73
N LEU A 172 4.59 27.61 -2.73
CA LEU A 172 3.54 28.10 -3.62
C LEU A 172 2.14 27.70 -3.09
N PRO A 173 1.17 28.62 -3.00
CA PRO A 173 -0.21 28.30 -2.65
C PRO A 173 -0.96 27.54 -3.77
N LEU A 174 -0.75 26.22 -3.88
CA LEU A 174 -1.32 25.37 -4.96
C LEU A 174 -2.80 24.99 -4.81
N TYR A 175 -3.50 25.52 -3.81
CA TYR A 175 -4.87 25.09 -3.49
C TYR A 175 -5.83 25.25 -4.68
N GLN A 176 -5.74 26.36 -5.42
CA GLN A 176 -6.62 26.64 -6.55
C GLN A 176 -6.40 25.65 -7.70
N GLU A 177 -5.14 25.43 -8.07
CA GLU A 177 -4.77 24.44 -9.10
C GLU A 177 -5.22 23.03 -8.73
N ILE A 178 -5.06 22.63 -7.46
CA ILE A 178 -5.52 21.33 -6.97
C ILE A 178 -7.05 21.22 -7.07
N MET A 179 -7.78 22.28 -6.74
CA MET A 179 -9.25 22.30 -6.82
C MET A 179 -9.71 22.24 -8.27
N GLU A 180 -9.08 22.97 -9.18
CA GLU A 180 -9.36 22.93 -10.63
C GLU A 180 -9.08 21.55 -11.21
N GLN A 181 -7.94 20.92 -10.88
CA GLN A 181 -7.64 19.55 -11.32
C GLN A 181 -8.65 18.53 -10.78
N ASN A 182 -9.10 18.69 -9.54
CA ASN A 182 -10.12 17.83 -8.95
C ASN A 182 -11.50 18.03 -9.61
N GLU A 183 -11.83 19.27 -9.99
CA GLU A 183 -13.03 19.61 -10.74
C GLU A 183 -13.01 18.93 -12.12
N ILE A 184 -11.90 19.08 -12.87
CA ILE A 184 -11.70 18.42 -14.17
C ILE A 184 -11.85 16.90 -14.04
N ARG A 185 -11.27 16.28 -13.01
CA ARG A 185 -11.43 14.84 -12.74
C ARG A 185 -12.89 14.46 -12.47
N ARG A 186 -13.62 15.29 -11.72
CA ARG A 186 -15.03 15.07 -11.40
C ARG A 186 -15.90 15.19 -12.66
N GLU A 187 -15.65 16.18 -13.48
CA GLU A 187 -16.34 16.39 -14.76
C GLU A 187 -16.08 15.22 -15.71
N ALA A 188 -14.82 14.82 -15.89
CA ALA A 188 -14.46 13.68 -16.74
C ALA A 188 -15.13 12.37 -16.26
N ALA A 189 -15.16 12.12 -14.94
CA ALA A 189 -15.86 10.97 -14.39
C ALA A 189 -17.37 11.02 -14.65
N THR A 190 -17.96 12.20 -14.54
CA THR A 190 -19.39 12.43 -14.81
C THR A 190 -19.71 12.23 -16.29
N GLN A 191 -18.87 12.74 -17.19
CA GLN A 191 -18.99 12.56 -18.64
C GLN A 191 -18.87 11.09 -19.02
N ARG A 192 -17.85 10.37 -18.53
CA ARG A 192 -17.70 8.92 -18.75
C ARG A 192 -18.90 8.12 -18.28
N ARG A 193 -19.46 8.44 -17.11
CA ARG A 193 -20.68 7.80 -16.61
C ARG A 193 -21.88 8.11 -17.50
N LYS A 194 -22.02 9.35 -17.98
CA LYS A 194 -23.07 9.76 -18.89
C LYS A 194 -22.98 9.02 -20.23
N GLU A 195 -21.79 8.93 -20.81
CA GLU A 195 -21.53 8.20 -22.06
C GLU A 195 -21.82 6.70 -21.94
N LEU A 196 -21.47 6.09 -20.80
CA LEU A 196 -21.81 4.71 -20.51
C LEU A 196 -23.33 4.49 -20.42
N LEU A 197 -24.06 5.41 -19.78
CA LEU A 197 -25.52 5.36 -19.71
C LEU A 197 -26.15 5.55 -21.10
N LEU A 198 -25.63 6.47 -21.90
CA LEU A 198 -26.11 6.71 -23.26
C LEU A 198 -25.84 5.52 -24.20
N SER A 199 -24.70 4.84 -24.06
CA SER A 199 -24.38 3.66 -24.88
C SER A 199 -25.19 2.42 -24.49
N THR A 200 -25.61 2.32 -23.22
CA THR A 200 -26.48 1.24 -22.73
C THR A 200 -27.97 1.52 -22.94
N GLN A 201 -28.34 2.78 -23.13
CA GLN A 201 -29.70 3.20 -23.45
C GLN A 201 -30.08 2.72 -24.86
N ARG A 202 -31.04 1.80 -24.98
CA ARG A 202 -31.69 1.50 -26.26
C ARG A 202 -32.78 2.53 -26.51
N PRO A 203 -32.60 3.50 -27.42
CA PRO A 203 -33.64 4.47 -27.69
C PRO A 203 -34.85 3.73 -28.26
N PHE A 204 -36.03 4.06 -27.73
CA PHE A 204 -37.27 3.61 -28.33
C PHE A 204 -37.39 4.23 -29.73
N SER A 205 -38.00 3.51 -30.68
CA SER A 205 -38.11 3.97 -32.09
C SER A 205 -38.83 5.31 -32.27
N PHE A 206 -39.57 5.76 -31.25
CA PHE A 206 -40.18 7.08 -31.17
C PHE A 206 -39.19 8.23 -30.87
N LEU A 207 -38.06 7.99 -30.18
CA LEU A 207 -37.09 9.05 -29.80
C LEU A 207 -36.29 9.47 -31.04
N GLU A 208 -35.84 8.49 -31.82
CA GLU A 208 -35.16 8.72 -33.09
C GLU A 208 -36.06 9.47 -34.10
N LYS A 209 -37.37 9.17 -34.12
CA LYS A 209 -38.35 9.90 -34.94
C LYS A 209 -38.54 11.34 -34.45
N GLU A 210 -38.55 11.55 -33.13
CA GLU A 210 -38.73 12.89 -32.56
C GLU A 210 -37.46 13.75 -32.72
N ASP A 211 -36.27 13.16 -32.62
CA ASP A 211 -34.99 13.86 -32.86
C ASP A 211 -34.81 14.19 -34.35
N LYS A 212 -35.14 13.26 -35.27
CA LYS A 212 -35.22 13.57 -36.71
C LYS A 212 -36.22 14.69 -37.02
N LYS A 213 -37.34 14.74 -36.29
CA LYS A 213 -38.32 15.84 -36.42
C LYS A 213 -37.77 17.16 -35.88
N LYS A 214 -37.08 17.16 -34.74
CA LYS A 214 -36.41 18.34 -34.17
C LYS A 214 -35.27 18.83 -35.06
N GLU A 215 -34.47 17.94 -35.62
CA GLU A 215 -33.42 18.23 -36.59
C GLU A 215 -34.00 18.76 -37.90
N ALA A 216 -35.10 18.18 -38.40
CA ALA A 216 -35.81 18.72 -39.56
C ALA A 216 -36.40 20.11 -39.29
N ILE A 217 -36.86 20.38 -38.07
CA ILE A 217 -37.29 21.73 -37.65
C ILE A 217 -36.08 22.67 -37.60
N ARG A 218 -34.95 22.25 -37.02
CA ARG A 218 -33.71 23.04 -36.99
C ARG A 218 -33.20 23.32 -38.40
N HIS A 219 -33.16 22.33 -39.28
CA HIS A 219 -32.80 22.50 -40.69
C HIS A 219 -33.80 23.38 -41.44
N LYS A 220 -35.11 23.29 -41.17
CA LYS A 220 -36.11 24.21 -41.74
C LYS A 220 -35.95 25.63 -41.24
N VAL A 221 -35.62 25.83 -39.97
CA VAL A 221 -35.35 27.15 -39.39
C VAL A 221 -34.06 27.73 -39.97
N LEU A 222 -32.99 26.94 -40.07
CA LEU A 222 -31.74 27.34 -40.71
C LEU A 222 -31.91 27.60 -42.21
N ALA A 223 -32.73 26.82 -42.91
CA ALA A 223 -33.07 27.05 -44.32
C ALA A 223 -33.98 28.28 -44.53
N ALA A 224 -34.82 28.62 -43.54
CA ALA A 224 -35.61 29.86 -43.54
C ALA A 224 -34.76 31.09 -43.20
N LEU A 225 -33.63 30.91 -42.52
CA LEU A 225 -32.65 31.95 -42.20
C LEU A 225 -31.53 32.05 -43.26
N ALA A 226 -31.38 31.04 -44.12
CA ALA A 226 -30.50 31.11 -45.28
C ALA A 226 -31.09 32.12 -46.29
N PRO A 227 -30.29 33.06 -46.83
CA PRO A 227 -30.78 34.03 -47.79
C PRO A 227 -31.08 33.32 -49.11
N VAL A 228 -32.35 32.93 -49.30
CA VAL A 228 -32.89 32.63 -50.62
C VAL A 228 -33.08 33.97 -51.32
N GLU A 229 -32.43 34.14 -52.47
CA GLU A 229 -32.65 35.29 -53.33
C GLU A 229 -34.14 35.52 -53.56
N ILE A 230 -34.52 36.78 -53.44
CA ILE A 230 -35.90 37.23 -53.35
C ILE A 230 -36.60 37.02 -54.69
N SER A 231 -37.21 35.84 -54.89
CA SER A 231 -38.29 35.69 -55.87
C SER A 231 -39.62 35.51 -55.14
N LYS A 232 -40.30 36.65 -54.98
CA LYS A 232 -41.72 36.88 -54.64
C LYS A 232 -42.49 35.69 -54.02
N PRO A 233 -42.88 35.75 -52.73
CA PRO A 233 -43.79 34.77 -52.18
C PRO A 233 -45.22 35.02 -52.68
N LYS A 234 -45.76 34.05 -53.45
CA LYS A 234 -47.20 33.82 -53.56
C LYS A 234 -47.71 33.40 -52.17
N GLY A 235 -48.88 33.93 -51.81
CA GLY A 235 -49.46 33.93 -50.47
C GLY A 235 -49.44 32.58 -49.72
N SER A 236 -48.79 32.59 -48.56
CA SER A 236 -49.07 31.66 -47.47
C SER A 236 -50.33 32.13 -46.75
N LYS A 237 -51.32 31.25 -46.64
CA LYS A 237 -52.56 31.48 -45.88
C LYS A 237 -52.21 31.60 -44.40
N THR A 238 -51.93 32.81 -43.93
CA THR A 238 -51.99 33.12 -42.49
C THR A 238 -53.42 32.91 -42.06
N VAL A 239 -53.62 32.00 -41.09
CA VAL A 239 -54.92 31.84 -40.45
C VAL A 239 -55.39 33.23 -39.99
N PRO A 240 -56.60 33.67 -40.36
CA PRO A 240 -57.06 35.01 -40.07
C PRO A 240 -56.95 35.30 -38.57
N LYS A 241 -56.49 36.51 -38.20
CA LYS A 241 -56.48 36.98 -36.81
C LYS A 241 -57.88 36.97 -36.16
N SER A 242 -58.94 36.76 -36.94
CA SER A 242 -60.30 36.49 -36.48
C SER A 242 -60.52 35.12 -35.84
N ILE A 243 -59.53 34.20 -35.86
CA ILE A 243 -59.60 32.93 -35.10
C ILE A 243 -59.11 33.11 -33.65
N TYR A 244 -58.25 34.11 -33.40
CA TYR A 244 -57.94 34.60 -32.07
C TYR A 244 -59.06 35.54 -31.60
N THR A 245 -60.28 35.02 -31.48
CA THR A 245 -61.32 35.74 -30.76
C THR A 245 -60.98 35.68 -29.26
N PRO A 246 -61.10 36.79 -28.51
CA PRO A 246 -60.98 36.76 -27.05
C PRO A 246 -61.88 35.69 -26.42
N VAL A 247 -63.02 35.43 -27.07
CA VAL A 247 -64.00 34.40 -26.74
C VAL A 247 -63.38 32.99 -26.71
N LEU A 248 -62.45 32.64 -27.61
CA LEU A 248 -61.82 31.31 -27.59
C LEU A 248 -60.89 31.13 -26.39
N GLY A 249 -60.16 32.20 -26.01
CA GLY A 249 -59.32 32.21 -24.82
C GLY A 249 -60.13 32.13 -23.53
N ASP A 250 -61.28 32.79 -23.50
CA ASP A 250 -62.18 32.74 -22.35
C ASP A 250 -62.87 31.37 -22.22
N LYS A 251 -63.21 30.72 -23.33
CA LYS A 251 -63.71 29.32 -23.32
C LYS A 251 -62.68 28.32 -22.79
N LEU A 252 -61.40 28.54 -23.07
CA LEU A 252 -60.32 27.72 -22.50
C LEU A 252 -60.16 27.94 -20.99
N LYS A 253 -60.22 29.19 -20.52
CA LYS A 253 -60.22 29.51 -19.08
C LYS A 253 -61.45 28.94 -18.37
N GLU A 254 -62.62 29.00 -19.02
CA GLU A 254 -63.87 28.42 -18.54
C GLU A 254 -63.75 26.89 -18.40
N ALA A 255 -63.17 26.22 -19.40
CA ALA A 255 -62.91 24.79 -19.37
C ALA A 255 -61.94 24.38 -18.25
N GLU A 256 -60.91 25.19 -17.99
CA GLU A 256 -60.00 24.98 -16.86
C GLU A 256 -60.68 25.18 -15.50
N LEU A 257 -61.57 26.17 -15.38
CA LEU A 257 -62.41 26.36 -14.20
C LEU A 257 -63.33 25.15 -13.96
N TYR A 258 -64.06 24.69 -14.97
CA TYR A 258 -64.89 23.49 -14.85
C TYR A 258 -64.08 22.23 -14.54
N ARG A 259 -62.84 22.13 -15.03
CA ARG A 259 -61.92 21.05 -14.66
C ARG A 259 -61.54 21.14 -13.18
N LYS A 260 -61.20 22.32 -12.67
CA LYS A 260 -60.87 22.54 -11.25
C LYS A 260 -62.06 22.21 -10.36
N ILE A 261 -63.25 22.66 -10.71
CA ILE A 261 -64.50 22.36 -9.99
C ILE A 261 -64.76 20.86 -9.95
N ARG A 262 -64.62 20.15 -11.09
CA ARG A 262 -64.78 18.68 -11.14
C ARG A 262 -63.77 17.94 -10.27
N ILE A 263 -62.51 18.40 -10.23
CA ILE A 263 -61.48 17.83 -9.37
C ILE A 263 -61.84 18.05 -7.90
N GLN A 264 -62.28 19.25 -7.53
CA GLN A 264 -62.69 19.56 -6.16
C GLN A 264 -63.92 18.75 -5.72
N MET A 265 -64.92 18.61 -6.59
CA MET A 265 -66.09 17.76 -6.33
C MET A 265 -65.69 16.30 -6.15
N ARG A 266 -64.86 15.75 -7.05
CA ARG A 266 -64.34 14.39 -6.92
C ARG A 266 -63.57 14.20 -5.61
N ALA A 267 -62.77 15.18 -5.20
CA ALA A 267 -62.03 15.13 -3.95
C ALA A 267 -62.96 15.16 -2.73
N LYS A 268 -64.01 15.99 -2.77
CA LYS A 268 -65.01 16.07 -1.70
C LYS A 268 -65.80 14.77 -1.58
N ASP A 269 -66.30 14.22 -2.70
CA ASP A 269 -67.03 12.94 -2.72
C ASP A 269 -66.15 11.80 -2.22
N LEU A 270 -64.87 11.76 -2.60
CA LEU A 270 -63.94 10.73 -2.14
C LEU A 270 -63.70 10.85 -0.63
N LEU A 271 -63.56 12.07 -0.10
CA LEU A 271 -63.46 12.31 1.33
C LEU A 271 -64.73 11.85 2.05
N GLU A 272 -65.91 12.26 1.58
CA GLU A 272 -67.22 11.92 2.16
C GLU A 272 -67.49 10.41 2.13
N ASN A 273 -67.21 9.73 1.02
CA ASN A 273 -67.33 8.27 0.89
C ASN A 273 -66.29 7.50 1.70
N SER A 274 -65.15 8.13 2.04
CA SER A 274 -64.12 7.54 2.91
C SER A 274 -64.36 7.80 4.41
N LEU A 275 -65.41 8.57 4.77
CA LEU A 275 -65.79 8.74 6.17
C LEU A 275 -66.40 7.44 6.69
N ALA A 276 -65.65 6.73 7.54
CA ALA A 276 -66.22 5.67 8.38
C ALA A 276 -67.36 6.26 9.24
N PRO A 277 -68.39 5.48 9.65
CA PRO A 277 -69.54 6.01 10.37
C PRO A 277 -69.09 6.54 11.74
N ILE A 278 -68.82 7.84 11.83
CA ILE A 278 -68.53 8.52 13.08
C ILE A 278 -69.90 8.87 13.67
N ASN A 279 -70.29 8.13 14.72
CA ASN A 279 -71.45 8.47 15.54
C ASN A 279 -71.31 9.92 16.06
N PRO A 280 -72.24 10.83 15.75
CA PRO A 280 -72.12 12.25 16.11
C PRO A 280 -72.32 12.51 17.61
N ASN A 281 -72.71 11.51 18.41
CA ASN A 281 -73.04 11.68 19.82
C ASN A 281 -71.87 11.37 20.79
N ARG A 282 -70.65 11.78 20.46
CA ARG A 282 -69.59 11.94 21.47
C ARG A 282 -69.29 13.42 21.61
N GLN A 283 -69.99 14.08 22.54
CA GLN A 283 -69.45 15.28 23.16
C GLN A 283 -68.06 14.93 23.71
N ARG A 284 -67.03 15.31 22.96
CA ARG A 284 -65.66 15.33 23.48
C ARG A 284 -65.56 16.58 24.33
N GLU A 285 -65.69 16.37 25.63
CA GLU A 285 -65.29 17.34 26.64
C GLU A 285 -63.93 17.98 26.26
N PRO A 286 -63.84 19.32 26.17
CA PRO A 286 -62.64 20.02 25.68
C PRO A 286 -61.38 19.81 26.54
N GLN A 287 -61.50 19.24 27.73
CA GLN A 287 -60.48 19.37 28.78
C GLN A 287 -59.41 18.27 28.77
N SER A 288 -59.55 17.16 28.04
CA SER A 288 -58.57 16.07 28.03
C SER A 288 -57.75 15.99 26.72
N ARG A 289 -57.02 17.06 26.38
CA ARG A 289 -56.10 17.05 25.23
C ARG A 289 -54.68 17.46 25.59
N ILE A 290 -54.00 16.60 26.33
CA ILE A 290 -52.54 16.64 26.48
C ILE A 290 -51.85 16.47 25.10
N ALA A 291 -52.49 15.76 24.18
CA ALA A 291 -52.03 15.57 22.80
C ALA A 291 -52.09 16.84 21.92
N THR A 292 -53.02 17.78 22.17
CA THR A 292 -53.06 19.05 21.41
C THR A 292 -52.09 20.08 21.94
N LYS A 293 -51.80 20.07 23.26
CA LYS A 293 -50.75 20.92 23.85
C LYS A 293 -49.37 20.56 23.30
N THR A 294 -49.04 19.27 23.26
CA THR A 294 -47.77 18.79 22.70
C THR A 294 -47.64 19.00 21.19
N THR A 295 -48.74 18.97 20.43
CA THR A 295 -48.70 19.31 18.99
C THR A 295 -48.64 20.81 18.75
N GLN A 296 -49.30 21.64 19.56
CA GLN A 296 -49.15 23.11 19.52
C GLN A 296 -47.75 23.56 19.95
N GLU A 297 -47.18 22.98 21.00
CA GLU A 297 -45.77 23.19 21.40
C GLU A 297 -44.81 22.69 20.32
N LYS A 298 -45.07 21.51 19.73
CA LYS A 298 -44.26 21.04 18.60
C LYS A 298 -44.40 21.91 17.37
N LEU A 299 -45.54 22.53 17.10
CA LEU A 299 -45.74 23.44 15.96
C LEU A 299 -45.46 24.90 16.31
N SER A 300 -44.99 25.18 17.54
CA SER A 300 -44.65 26.54 17.96
C SER A 300 -43.51 27.14 17.13
N PHE A 301 -42.60 26.32 16.58
CA PHE A 301 -41.55 26.77 15.65
C PHE A 301 -42.08 27.37 14.35
N LEU A 302 -43.37 27.14 14.01
CA LEU A 302 -44.04 27.76 12.86
C LEU A 302 -44.66 29.12 13.21
N GLN A 303 -44.71 29.50 14.49
CA GLN A 303 -45.19 30.82 14.91
C GLN A 303 -44.05 31.83 14.80
N ASP A 304 -44.24 32.89 14.03
CA ASP A 304 -43.23 33.94 13.79
C ASP A 304 -43.04 34.90 14.99
N ASP A 305 -43.77 34.69 16.09
CA ASP A 305 -43.85 35.58 17.24
C ASP A 305 -42.89 35.19 18.37
N PHE A 306 -41.66 34.81 18.00
CA PHE A 306 -40.59 34.62 18.97
C PHE A 306 -40.04 35.95 19.47
N SER A 307 -39.88 36.07 20.80
CA SER A 307 -39.26 37.24 21.45
C SER A 307 -37.79 37.45 21.02
N PHE A 308 -37.13 36.39 20.57
CA PHE A 308 -35.78 36.41 20.04
C PHE A 308 -35.77 36.19 18.53
N LYS A 309 -35.49 37.25 17.77
CA LYS A 309 -35.25 37.19 16.32
C LYS A 309 -33.77 37.49 16.06
N PRO A 310 -32.91 36.47 15.89
CA PRO A 310 -31.51 36.74 15.57
C PRO A 310 -31.43 37.47 14.24
N ARG A 311 -30.49 38.41 14.10
CA ARG A 311 -30.17 39.01 12.80
C ARG A 311 -29.53 37.94 11.91
N ILE A 312 -30.36 37.24 11.16
CA ILE A 312 -29.93 36.31 10.12
C ILE A 312 -29.60 37.16 8.90
N ASN A 313 -28.35 37.11 8.44
CA ASN A 313 -27.98 37.73 7.17
C ASN A 313 -28.71 36.97 6.05
N PRO A 314 -29.67 37.58 5.32
CA PRO A 314 -30.49 36.88 4.33
C PRO A 314 -29.69 36.57 3.06
N ALA A 315 -28.61 37.32 2.81
CA ALA A 315 -27.74 37.14 1.67
C ALA A 315 -26.46 36.40 2.10
N VAL A 316 -26.12 35.36 1.36
CA VAL A 316 -24.86 34.62 1.52
C VAL A 316 -23.72 35.57 1.14
N PRO A 317 -22.77 35.84 2.06
CA PRO A 317 -21.61 36.66 1.73
C PRO A 317 -20.78 36.05 0.61
N ASP A 318 -20.16 36.91 -0.19
CA ASP A 318 -19.21 36.48 -1.21
C ASP A 318 -17.92 35.94 -0.53
N PHE A 319 -17.87 34.61 -0.37
CA PHE A 319 -16.77 33.93 0.30
C PHE A 319 -15.45 34.04 -0.45
N GLU A 320 -15.47 34.18 -1.78
CA GLU A 320 -14.26 34.37 -2.58
C GLU A 320 -13.64 35.72 -2.28
N ARG A 321 -14.44 36.79 -2.31
CA ARG A 321 -13.97 38.13 -1.98
C ARG A 321 -13.43 38.23 -0.55
N LEU A 322 -14.09 37.57 0.41
CA LEU A 322 -13.63 37.49 1.80
C LEU A 322 -12.33 36.70 1.94
N TYR A 323 -12.20 35.58 1.22
CA TYR A 323 -10.99 34.76 1.18
C TYR A 323 -9.79 35.55 0.65
N TRP A 324 -9.97 36.26 -0.47
CA TRP A 324 -8.92 37.12 -1.03
C TRP A 324 -8.55 38.28 -0.13
N ALA A 325 -9.52 38.91 0.53
CA ALA A 325 -9.25 39.95 1.53
C ALA A 325 -8.45 39.40 2.73
N PHE A 326 -8.81 38.22 3.22
CA PHE A 326 -8.10 37.53 4.30
C PHE A 326 -6.67 37.17 3.90
N GLN A 327 -6.46 36.63 2.70
CA GLN A 327 -5.13 36.29 2.21
C GLN A 327 -4.22 37.52 2.09
N ARG A 328 -4.74 38.63 1.56
CA ARG A 328 -4.00 39.90 1.47
C ARG A 328 -3.58 40.41 2.85
N GLU A 329 -4.48 40.34 3.82
CA GLU A 329 -4.20 40.73 5.19
C GLU A 329 -3.18 39.80 5.88
N ALA A 330 -3.27 38.50 5.62
CA ALA A 330 -2.31 37.52 6.15
C ALA A 330 -0.89 37.73 5.60
N ILE A 331 -0.76 38.06 4.31
CA ILE A 331 0.53 38.40 3.69
C ILE A 331 1.09 39.68 4.32
N ARG A 332 0.25 40.72 4.45
CA ARG A 332 0.62 41.99 5.10
C ARG A 332 1.11 41.79 6.55
N ILE A 333 0.44 40.95 7.34
CA ILE A 333 0.84 40.64 8.73
C ILE A 333 2.15 39.85 8.79
N ARG A 334 2.45 39.02 7.78
CA ARG A 334 3.71 38.26 7.72
C ARG A 334 4.89 39.16 7.38
N GLU A 335 4.72 40.11 6.46
CA GLU A 335 5.79 41.02 6.02
C GLU A 335 6.17 42.07 7.09
N VAL A 336 5.26 42.43 8.00
CA VAL A 336 5.42 43.56 8.94
C VAL A 336 5.90 43.16 10.35
N LYS A 337 6.12 41.86 10.63
CA LYS A 337 6.62 41.45 11.96
C LYS A 337 8.12 41.70 12.10
N GLU A 338 8.47 42.84 12.68
CA GLU A 338 9.85 43.09 13.11
C GLU A 338 10.29 42.01 14.11
N PRO A 339 11.50 41.45 13.96
CA PRO A 339 12.01 40.42 14.87
C PRO A 339 12.03 40.96 16.30
N THR A 340 11.49 40.16 17.24
CA THR A 340 11.45 40.51 18.67
C THR A 340 12.87 40.85 19.16
N ARG A 341 13.15 42.13 19.34
CA ARG A 341 14.41 42.59 19.93
C ARG A 341 14.35 42.35 21.44
N ASN A 342 15.36 41.70 21.98
CA ASN A 342 15.52 41.51 23.41
C ASN A 342 15.76 42.87 24.09
N GLN A 343 14.79 43.32 24.87
CA GLN A 343 14.99 44.51 25.69
C GLN A 343 15.85 44.11 26.91
N PRO A 344 17.01 44.76 27.15
CA PRO A 344 17.84 44.42 28.30
C PRO A 344 17.06 44.73 29.58
N PHE A 345 16.84 43.72 30.40
CA PHE A 345 16.19 43.85 31.70
C PHE A 345 17.22 43.66 32.81
N LYS A 346 17.15 44.51 33.85
CA LYS A 346 18.01 44.37 35.03
C LYS A 346 17.48 43.24 35.90
N LEU A 347 18.06 42.05 35.77
CA LEU A 347 17.82 40.92 36.64
C LEU A 347 18.42 41.24 38.04
N ARG A 348 17.58 41.35 39.08
CA ARG A 348 18.03 41.64 40.47
C ARG A 348 18.68 40.41 41.12
N THR A 349 19.81 39.97 40.57
CA THR A 349 20.59 38.82 41.10
C THR A 349 21.43 39.16 42.32
N SER A 350 21.68 40.45 42.59
CA SER A 350 22.48 40.93 43.73
C SER A 350 21.86 40.68 45.11
N ASN A 351 20.60 40.25 45.18
CA ASN A 351 19.90 39.96 46.44
C ASN A 351 19.77 38.45 46.73
N LEU A 352 20.35 37.59 45.88
CA LEU A 352 20.39 36.15 46.13
C LEU A 352 21.52 35.84 47.12
N HIS A 353 21.16 35.83 48.41
CA HIS A 353 22.03 35.34 49.47
C HIS A 353 22.40 33.88 49.17
N CYS A 354 23.69 33.58 49.02
CA CYS A 354 24.19 32.21 48.92
C CYS A 354 23.90 31.52 50.25
N ARG A 355 22.96 30.58 50.27
CA ARG A 355 22.60 29.85 51.48
C ARG A 355 23.62 28.73 51.70
N GLU A 356 24.73 29.09 52.36
CA GLU A 356 25.73 28.15 52.85
C GLU A 356 25.03 27.19 53.82
N ARG A 357 24.94 25.92 53.42
CA ARG A 357 24.12 24.91 54.09
C ARG A 357 24.95 24.28 55.21
N GLN A 358 25.06 24.96 56.34
CA GLN A 358 25.62 24.37 57.56
C GLN A 358 24.56 23.56 58.30
N ALA A 359 24.90 22.32 58.60
CA ALA A 359 24.11 21.41 59.41
C ALA A 359 24.30 21.76 60.90
N ASN A 360 23.24 22.23 61.57
CA ASN A 360 23.12 22.04 63.01
C ASN A 360 21.65 22.11 63.48
N GLU A 361 21.38 21.39 64.55
CA GLU A 361 20.08 21.00 65.06
C GLU A 361 19.37 22.08 65.89
N GLN A 362 18.04 21.89 65.99
CA GLN A 362 17.11 22.38 67.02
C GLN A 362 16.32 23.69 66.82
N LYS A 363 15.01 23.50 67.06
CA LYS A 363 13.92 24.42 67.48
C LYS A 363 13.14 25.20 66.39
N MET A 364 12.14 24.49 65.87
CA MET A 364 10.70 24.82 66.02
C MET A 364 10.24 26.25 65.63
N LYS A 365 9.65 26.38 64.43
CA LYS A 365 8.23 26.75 64.20
C LYS A 365 7.89 26.68 62.69
N GLN A 366 6.74 26.09 62.40
CA GLN A 366 6.24 25.62 61.09
C GLN A 366 5.91 26.75 60.11
N PRO A 367 6.21 26.62 58.80
CA PRO A 367 5.50 27.35 57.75
C PRO A 367 4.30 26.53 57.26
N SER A 368 3.11 27.14 57.30
CA SER A 368 1.88 26.61 56.74
C SER A 368 2.05 26.30 55.25
N LYS A 369 1.99 25.01 54.90
CA LYS A 369 1.97 24.53 53.53
C LYS A 369 0.54 24.63 52.99
N ALA A 370 0.28 25.58 52.10
CA ALA A 370 -0.81 25.45 51.14
C ALA A 370 -0.21 25.04 49.78
N PRO A 371 -0.29 23.76 49.38
CA PRO A 371 0.08 23.36 48.03
C PRO A 371 -1.05 23.74 47.07
N VAL A 372 -0.74 24.52 46.04
CA VAL A 372 -1.64 24.74 44.90
C VAL A 372 -1.82 23.40 44.19
N GLN A 373 -2.95 22.76 44.46
CA GLN A 373 -3.41 21.54 43.80
C GLN A 373 -3.74 21.86 42.34
N ARG A 374 -2.78 21.63 41.43
CA ARG A 374 -3.09 21.45 40.00
C ARG A 374 -3.67 20.05 39.85
N SER A 375 -4.99 19.93 39.82
CA SER A 375 -5.67 18.65 39.63
C SER A 375 -5.34 18.07 38.25
N ARG A 376 -4.41 17.12 38.19
CA ARG A 376 -4.26 16.17 37.08
C ARG A 376 -4.97 14.86 37.48
N SER A 377 -6.28 14.83 37.33
CA SER A 377 -7.07 13.60 37.29
C SER A 377 -7.63 13.55 35.85
N LEU A 378 -7.53 12.52 35.01
CA LEU A 378 -7.49 11.08 35.18
C LEU A 378 -6.85 10.46 33.91
N THR A 379 -5.55 10.17 33.90
CA THR A 379 -4.90 9.35 32.86
C THR A 379 -4.37 8.03 33.40
N GLY A 380 -4.81 7.64 34.60
CA GLY A 380 -4.30 6.48 35.33
C GLY A 380 -5.40 5.61 35.92
N LEU A 381 -6.39 5.19 35.13
CA LEU A 381 -7.26 4.07 35.56
C LEU A 381 -6.62 2.70 35.26
N SER A 382 -5.51 2.65 34.53
CA SER A 382 -4.76 1.41 34.25
C SER A 382 -3.94 0.90 35.44
N SER A 383 -3.89 1.60 36.58
CA SER A 383 -3.19 1.15 37.79
C SER A 383 -4.13 0.79 38.95
N LEU A 384 -5.45 0.67 38.71
CA LEU A 384 -6.34 0.16 39.75
C LEU A 384 -6.04 -1.33 39.97
N SER A 385 -5.52 -1.63 41.16
CA SER A 385 -5.36 -2.99 41.68
C SER A 385 -6.68 -3.77 41.56
N SER A 386 -6.58 -5.06 41.25
CA SER A 386 -7.68 -6.03 41.12
C SER A 386 -8.62 -6.09 42.34
N ASN A 387 -8.26 -5.46 43.45
CA ASN A 387 -8.99 -5.45 44.72
C ASN A 387 -9.84 -4.19 44.93
N THR A 388 -9.99 -3.33 43.92
CA THR A 388 -10.85 -2.15 44.01
C THR A 388 -12.29 -2.55 43.66
N LEU A 389 -13.24 -2.34 44.59
CA LEU A 389 -14.67 -2.59 44.34
C LEU A 389 -15.12 -1.88 43.06
N PRO A 390 -16.01 -2.47 42.24
CA PRO A 390 -16.46 -1.88 41.00
C PRO A 390 -17.05 -0.49 41.26
N VAL A 391 -16.31 0.55 40.88
CA VAL A 391 -16.86 1.91 40.87
C VAL A 391 -17.97 1.91 39.82
N HIS A 392 -19.19 2.28 40.21
CA HIS A 392 -20.32 2.36 39.28
C HIS A 392 -19.92 3.19 38.05
N ILE A 393 -19.82 2.52 36.90
CA ILE A 393 -19.43 3.14 35.63
C ILE A 393 -20.56 4.08 35.22
N THR A 394 -20.29 5.38 35.22
CA THR A 394 -21.24 6.38 34.72
C THR A 394 -21.47 6.20 33.22
N ASP A 395 -22.65 6.56 32.73
CA ASP A 395 -22.98 6.46 31.29
C ASP A 395 -22.01 7.22 30.40
N ALA A 396 -21.40 8.30 30.92
CA ALA A 396 -20.36 9.04 30.22
C ALA A 396 -19.10 8.19 29.98
N SER A 397 -18.68 7.37 30.97
CA SER A 397 -17.55 6.44 30.80
C SER A 397 -17.89 5.34 29.79
N ARG A 398 -19.11 4.80 29.86
CA ARG A 398 -19.60 3.77 28.92
C ARG A 398 -19.59 4.27 27.46
N LYS A 399 -20.10 5.50 27.22
CA LYS A 399 -20.08 6.12 25.89
C LYS A 399 -18.67 6.40 25.37
N ARG A 400 -17.75 6.80 26.26
CA ARG A 400 -16.34 7.01 25.92
C ARG A 400 -15.67 5.68 25.54
N GLU A 401 -15.88 4.64 26.33
CA GLU A 401 -15.35 3.31 26.07
C GLU A 401 -15.88 2.72 24.75
N SER A 402 -17.18 2.88 24.46
CA SER A 402 -17.73 2.45 23.17
C SER A 402 -17.14 3.21 21.99
N ALA A 403 -16.90 4.51 22.13
CA ALA A 403 -16.26 5.31 21.08
C ALA A 403 -14.80 4.88 20.83
N ILE A 404 -14.06 4.59 21.90
CA ILE A 404 -12.68 4.08 21.81
C ILE A 404 -12.66 2.70 21.13
N ARG A 405 -13.55 1.79 21.52
CA ARG A 405 -13.66 0.46 20.90
C ARG A 405 -13.99 0.56 19.41
N TYR A 406 -14.98 1.38 19.06
CA TYR A 406 -15.36 1.62 17.67
C TYR A 406 -14.20 2.20 16.85
N SER A 407 -13.47 3.19 17.39
CA SER A 407 -12.30 3.76 16.72
C SER A 407 -11.16 2.75 16.54
N GLN A 408 -10.92 1.87 17.50
CA GLN A 408 -9.92 0.81 17.37
C GLN A 408 -10.34 -0.26 16.38
N GLU A 409 -11.63 -0.61 16.33
CA GLU A 409 -12.16 -1.59 15.38
C GLU A 409 -12.13 -1.07 13.94
N ASP A 410 -12.47 0.20 13.72
CA ASP A 410 -12.33 0.87 12.42
C ASP A 410 -10.86 0.91 11.95
N LYS A 411 -9.92 1.20 12.86
CA LYS A 411 -8.50 1.13 12.53
C LYS A 411 -8.08 -0.28 12.09
N LYS A 412 -8.52 -1.32 12.81
CA LYS A 412 -8.22 -2.72 12.48
C LYS A 412 -8.88 -3.17 11.19
N SER A 413 -10.11 -2.75 10.90
CA SER A 413 -10.79 -3.11 9.65
C SER A 413 -10.05 -2.53 8.44
N ARG A 414 -9.62 -1.27 8.51
CA ARG A 414 -8.81 -0.61 7.47
C ARG A 414 -7.45 -1.29 7.27
N GLU A 415 -6.79 -1.70 8.35
CA GLU A 415 -5.55 -2.48 8.29
C GLU A 415 -5.79 -3.86 7.63
N ASN A 416 -6.86 -4.55 8.00
CA ASN A 416 -7.24 -5.85 7.42
C ASN A 416 -7.59 -5.74 5.94
N GLU A 417 -8.31 -4.68 5.53
CA GLU A 417 -8.58 -4.36 4.13
C GLU A 417 -7.27 -4.14 3.36
N GLY A 418 -6.30 -3.44 3.95
CA GLY A 418 -4.97 -3.26 3.38
C GLY A 418 -4.22 -4.58 3.17
N ILE A 419 -4.23 -5.47 4.16
CA ILE A 419 -3.62 -6.81 4.07
C ILE A 419 -4.30 -7.63 2.97
N HIS A 420 -5.64 -7.61 2.92
CA HIS A 420 -6.41 -8.33 1.93
C HIS A 420 -6.10 -7.85 0.50
N TRP A 421 -6.01 -6.53 0.29
CA TRP A 421 -5.61 -5.96 -0.99
C TRP A 421 -4.20 -6.38 -1.42
N MET A 422 -3.23 -6.37 -0.49
CA MET A 422 -1.87 -6.84 -0.78
C MET A 422 -1.85 -8.33 -1.16
N GLU A 423 -2.66 -9.16 -0.50
CA GLU A 423 -2.72 -10.58 -0.81
C GLU A 423 -3.35 -10.85 -2.18
N ILE A 424 -4.40 -10.11 -2.55
CA ILE A 424 -5.00 -10.17 -3.89
C ILE A 424 -3.96 -9.78 -4.95
N GLN A 425 -3.23 -8.69 -4.74
CA GLN A 425 -2.21 -8.23 -5.70
C GLN A 425 -1.08 -9.26 -5.82
N ARG A 426 -0.60 -9.82 -4.71
CA ARG A 426 0.38 -10.91 -4.72
C ARG A 426 -0.11 -12.12 -5.52
N LYS A 427 -1.37 -12.55 -5.32
CA LYS A 427 -1.96 -13.67 -6.08
C LYS A 427 -2.04 -13.37 -7.58
N LYS A 428 -2.41 -12.14 -7.96
CA LYS A 428 -2.44 -11.68 -9.36
C LYS A 428 -1.06 -11.70 -9.99
N CYS A 429 -0.05 -11.14 -9.32
CA CYS A 429 1.34 -11.14 -9.80
C CYS A 429 1.90 -12.57 -9.91
N GLN A 430 1.61 -13.45 -8.96
CA GLN A 430 2.00 -14.86 -9.05
C GLN A 430 1.33 -15.59 -10.21
N ALA A 431 0.04 -15.35 -10.46
CA ALA A 431 -0.68 -15.95 -11.59
C ALA A 431 -0.09 -15.48 -12.93
N MET A 432 0.22 -14.18 -13.03
CA MET A 432 0.88 -13.60 -14.19
C MET A 432 2.28 -14.19 -14.38
N HIS A 433 3.08 -14.29 -13.31
CA HIS A 433 4.41 -14.90 -13.38
C HIS A 433 4.35 -16.36 -13.84
N LYS A 434 3.38 -17.15 -13.33
CA LYS A 434 3.17 -18.54 -13.76
C LYS A 434 2.79 -18.65 -15.24
N SER A 435 1.92 -17.76 -15.73
CA SER A 435 1.52 -17.77 -17.14
C SER A 435 2.68 -17.33 -18.05
N MET A 436 3.42 -16.30 -17.66
CA MET A 436 4.62 -15.84 -18.36
C MET A 436 5.71 -16.91 -18.38
N SER A 437 5.99 -17.55 -17.24
CA SER A 437 6.99 -18.62 -17.15
C SER A 437 6.60 -19.83 -18.00
N SER A 438 5.33 -20.23 -17.97
CA SER A 438 4.82 -21.32 -18.83
C SER A 438 4.95 -20.97 -20.31
N ARG A 439 4.62 -19.73 -20.70
CA ARG A 439 4.77 -19.27 -22.09
C ARG A 439 6.24 -19.24 -22.52
N ALA A 440 7.13 -18.73 -21.67
CA ALA A 440 8.56 -18.72 -21.95
C ALA A 440 9.10 -20.15 -22.13
N LYS A 441 8.73 -21.08 -21.25
CA LYS A 441 9.10 -22.50 -21.38
C LYS A 441 8.56 -23.16 -22.64
N ALA A 442 7.35 -22.83 -23.07
CA ALA A 442 6.78 -23.37 -24.30
C ALA A 442 7.46 -22.84 -25.57
N MET A 443 8.06 -21.65 -25.47
CA MET A 443 8.80 -21.01 -26.56
C MET A 443 10.30 -21.37 -26.56
N ASP A 444 10.79 -22.03 -25.50
CA ASP A 444 12.16 -22.53 -25.41
C ASP A 444 12.27 -23.87 -26.15
N PRO A 445 13.06 -23.96 -27.24
CA PRO A 445 13.31 -25.23 -27.92
C PRO A 445 14.03 -26.25 -27.04
N HIS A 446 14.71 -25.80 -25.99
CA HIS A 446 15.49 -26.65 -25.09
C HIS A 446 14.70 -26.97 -23.82
N LYS A 447 14.71 -28.24 -23.43
CA LYS A 447 14.17 -28.65 -22.13
C LYS A 447 15.17 -28.31 -21.03
N SER A 448 14.68 -27.75 -19.93
CA SER A 448 15.52 -27.46 -18.78
C SER A 448 16.08 -28.74 -18.16
N LEU A 449 17.32 -28.67 -17.63
CA LEU A 449 17.98 -29.80 -16.97
C LEU A 449 17.11 -30.40 -15.84
N GLU A 450 16.44 -29.55 -15.07
CA GLU A 450 15.60 -29.96 -13.94
C GLU A 450 14.40 -30.82 -14.38
N GLU A 451 13.79 -30.50 -15.52
CA GLU A 451 12.67 -31.27 -16.08
C GLU A 451 13.14 -32.63 -16.62
N THR A 452 14.28 -32.67 -17.30
CA THR A 452 14.86 -33.92 -17.79
C THR A 452 15.28 -34.86 -16.65
N HIS A 453 15.79 -34.31 -15.53
CA HIS A 453 16.18 -35.11 -14.37
C HIS A 453 14.98 -35.82 -13.73
N LYS A 454 13.84 -35.12 -13.56
CA LYS A 454 12.59 -35.71 -13.03
C LYS A 454 12.04 -36.82 -13.93
N GLU A 455 12.10 -36.63 -15.24
CA GLU A 455 11.67 -37.63 -16.22
C GLU A 455 12.59 -38.86 -16.21
N LYS A 456 13.92 -38.67 -16.16
CA LYS A 456 14.90 -39.75 -16.05
C LYS A 456 14.75 -40.56 -14.77
N LEU A 457 14.46 -39.93 -13.63
CA LEU A 457 14.19 -40.64 -12.38
C LEU A 457 12.96 -41.55 -12.51
N LYS A 458 11.85 -41.06 -13.08
CA LYS A 458 10.65 -41.90 -13.32
C LYS A 458 10.93 -43.08 -14.24
N GLN A 459 11.73 -42.87 -15.29
CA GLN A 459 12.18 -43.94 -16.17
C GLN A 459 13.00 -44.98 -15.41
N ASN A 460 13.94 -44.54 -14.58
CA ASN A 460 14.78 -45.45 -13.80
C ASN A 460 13.97 -46.31 -12.82
N TRP A 461 13.02 -45.69 -12.09
CA TRP A 461 12.08 -46.40 -11.23
C TRP A 461 11.25 -47.44 -11.99
N SER A 462 10.81 -47.10 -13.20
CA SER A 462 10.03 -48.02 -14.04
C SER A 462 10.89 -49.19 -14.53
N ASN A 463 12.16 -48.93 -14.85
CA ASN A 463 13.12 -49.95 -15.27
C ASN A 463 13.48 -50.88 -14.12
N ASP A 464 13.71 -50.36 -12.91
CA ASP A 464 13.97 -51.19 -11.73
C ASP A 464 12.76 -52.06 -11.37
N ARG A 465 11.54 -51.52 -11.54
CA ARG A 465 10.31 -52.31 -11.40
C ARG A 465 10.17 -53.41 -12.47
N LYS A 466 10.69 -53.21 -13.68
CA LYS A 466 10.72 -54.25 -14.72
C LYS A 466 11.77 -55.31 -14.40
N ARG A 467 13.00 -54.90 -14.07
CA ARG A 467 14.10 -55.79 -13.68
C ARG A 467 13.72 -56.70 -12.51
N THR A 468 13.05 -56.13 -11.49
CA THR A 468 12.58 -56.93 -10.34
C THR A 468 11.50 -57.95 -10.71
N LYS A 469 10.67 -57.67 -11.71
CA LYS A 469 9.69 -58.64 -12.22
C LYS A 469 10.35 -59.71 -13.07
N GLU A 470 11.29 -59.34 -13.92
CA GLU A 470 12.07 -60.27 -14.75
C GLU A 470 12.85 -61.24 -13.85
N TYR A 471 13.56 -60.72 -12.85
CA TYR A 471 14.29 -61.52 -11.88
C TYR A 471 13.39 -62.51 -11.12
N LYS A 472 12.18 -62.08 -10.72
CA LYS A 472 11.20 -62.98 -10.08
C LYS A 472 10.74 -64.09 -11.02
N LYS A 473 10.47 -63.78 -12.29
CA LYS A 473 10.12 -64.79 -13.29
C LYS A 473 11.25 -65.80 -13.52
N GLU A 474 12.49 -65.34 -13.57
CA GLU A 474 13.66 -66.22 -13.70
C GLU A 474 13.79 -67.15 -12.48
N LEU A 475 13.55 -66.64 -11.27
CA LEU A 475 13.53 -67.48 -10.06
C LEU A 475 12.42 -68.53 -10.10
N GLU A 476 11.22 -68.17 -10.56
CA GLU A 476 10.11 -69.11 -10.74
C GLU A 476 10.46 -70.18 -11.78
N GLU A 477 11.09 -69.80 -12.89
CA GLU A 477 11.53 -70.73 -13.93
C GLU A 477 12.61 -71.69 -13.41
N ILE A 478 13.60 -71.19 -12.66
CA ILE A 478 14.60 -72.02 -11.99
C ILE A 478 13.92 -73.00 -11.03
N GLN A 479 12.96 -72.54 -10.22
CA GLN A 479 12.23 -73.42 -9.31
C GLN A 479 11.46 -74.51 -10.05
N ILE A 480 10.83 -74.19 -11.18
CA ILE A 480 10.14 -75.18 -12.03
C ILE A 480 11.14 -76.19 -12.59
N ARG A 481 12.30 -75.74 -13.10
CA ARG A 481 13.35 -76.65 -13.61
C ARG A 481 13.89 -77.57 -12.52
N VAL A 482 14.07 -77.07 -11.31
CA VAL A 482 14.53 -77.87 -10.16
C VAL A 482 13.47 -78.87 -9.73
N LYS A 483 12.20 -78.48 -9.67
CA LYS A 483 11.08 -79.39 -9.33
C LYS A 483 10.87 -80.48 -10.38
N ASN A 484 11.07 -80.16 -11.66
CA ASN A 484 10.90 -81.10 -12.77
C ASN A 484 12.15 -81.97 -13.01
N ARG A 485 13.26 -81.74 -12.30
CA ARG A 485 14.46 -82.56 -12.41
C ARG A 485 14.19 -83.90 -11.73
N PRO A 486 14.28 -85.03 -12.44
CA PRO A 486 14.05 -86.34 -11.85
C PRO A 486 15.10 -86.61 -10.76
N TYR A 487 14.66 -87.28 -9.71
CA TYR A 487 15.58 -87.67 -8.64
C TYR A 487 16.49 -88.80 -9.12
N LEU A 488 17.69 -88.92 -8.53
CA LEU A 488 18.68 -89.92 -8.95
C LEU A 488 18.13 -91.36 -8.92
N PHE A 489 17.26 -91.68 -7.95
CA PHE A 489 16.61 -93.00 -7.89
C PHE A 489 15.55 -93.21 -8.98
N GLU A 490 14.90 -92.14 -9.47
CA GLU A 490 13.98 -92.19 -10.63
C GLU A 490 14.74 -92.34 -11.95
N GLU A 491 15.98 -91.84 -12.03
CA GLU A 491 16.85 -92.06 -13.19
C GLU A 491 17.41 -93.51 -13.21
N VAL A 492 17.84 -94.02 -12.06
CA VAL A 492 18.38 -95.39 -11.92
C VAL A 492 17.31 -96.45 -12.20
N THR A 493 16.05 -96.23 -11.81
CA THR A 493 14.94 -97.16 -12.12
C THR A 493 14.55 -97.17 -13.59
N LYS A 494 14.86 -96.12 -14.36
CA LYS A 494 14.68 -96.08 -15.82
C LYS A 494 15.81 -96.73 -16.60
N ALA A 495 17.01 -96.86 -16.02
CA ALA A 495 18.16 -97.51 -16.66
C ALA A 495 17.90 -98.96 -17.15
N PRO A 496 17.23 -99.86 -16.40
CA PRO A 496 16.90 -101.19 -16.92
C PRO A 496 15.85 -101.16 -18.05
N ALA A 497 14.97 -100.14 -18.10
CA ALA A 497 13.98 -99.99 -19.18
C ALA A 497 14.61 -99.51 -20.50
N TYR A 498 15.67 -98.70 -20.45
CA TYR A 498 16.45 -98.32 -21.63
C TYR A 498 17.36 -99.46 -22.13
N GLN A 499 17.89 -100.30 -21.24
CA GLN A 499 18.64 -101.50 -21.63
C GLN A 499 17.74 -102.56 -22.29
N ALA A 500 16.50 -102.75 -21.79
CA ALA A 500 15.52 -103.66 -22.42
C ALA A 500 15.04 -103.17 -23.81
N ARG A 501 14.96 -101.84 -24.01
CA ARG A 501 14.57 -101.25 -25.30
C ARG A 501 15.67 -101.31 -26.35
N ALA A 502 16.94 -101.45 -25.95
CA ALA A 502 18.09 -101.60 -26.84
C ALA A 502 18.35 -103.06 -27.28
N GLN A 503 17.78 -104.06 -26.59
CA GLN A 503 17.90 -105.49 -26.94
C GLN A 503 16.66 -106.05 -27.67
N GLY A 504 15.68 -105.21 -27.98
CA GLY A 504 14.49 -105.56 -28.78
C GLY A 504 14.57 -105.00 -30.19
N PHE A 505 15.53 -105.48 -30.98
CA PHE A 505 15.52 -105.48 -32.44
C PHE A 505 16.22 -106.73 -32.96
#